data_AF-A0A7X9MG05-F1
#
_entry.id   AF-A0A7X9MG05-F1
#
_cell.length_a   1.000
_cell.length_b   1.000
_cell.length_c   1.000
_cell.angle_alpha   90.00
_cell.angle_beta   90.00
_cell.angle_gamma   90.00
#
_symmetry.space_group_name_H-M   'P 1'
#
loop_
_entity.id
_entity.type
_entity.pdbx_description
1 polymer ?
#
loop_
_entity_poly.entity_id
_entity_poly.type
_entity_poly.pdbx_seq_one_letter_code
_entity_poly.pdbx_strand_id
1 'polypeptide(L)'
;MSIKHQTILDNIERNGGVIVGKGNGKFVGSVEIPKRTRIDVINSSNPKIKNFKMELEKIQRADMSRKIVDGLISTEKGQRLDPSRYLSHQEIETHLNMFKDGVVKVISKEGFNKSVMEFGGNIGPEKGHYVMPKFIYDKAVLASDGNPRVLEELLGLDRGYLGDSPLTINVKHPKNLRMPSGNEPGA
;
A
#
# COMPACT_ATOMS: atom_id res chain seq x y z
N MET A 1 -11.65 -1.94 42.30
CA MET A 1 -11.87 -1.12 41.08
C MET A 1 -13.04 -0.18 41.34
N SER A 2 -12.94 1.09 40.92
CA SER A 2 -13.97 2.11 41.19
C SER A 2 -15.25 1.81 40.41
N ILE A 3 -16.42 2.03 41.02
CA ILE A 3 -17.76 1.84 40.43
C ILE A 3 -17.88 2.57 39.08
N LYS A 4 -17.23 3.72 38.93
CA LYS A 4 -17.19 4.49 37.67
C LYS A 4 -16.52 3.77 36.51
N HIS A 5 -15.52 2.93 36.80
CA HIS A 5 -14.81 2.16 35.78
C HIS A 5 -15.72 1.11 35.15
N GLN A 6 -16.52 0.43 35.97
CA GLN A 6 -17.43 -0.61 35.50
C GLN A 6 -18.55 -0.04 34.61
N THR A 7 -19.13 1.11 34.98
CA THR A 7 -20.20 1.75 34.19
C THR A 7 -19.75 2.13 32.77
N ILE A 8 -18.48 2.46 32.59
CA ILE A 8 -17.91 2.82 31.28
C ILE A 8 -17.74 1.55 30.42
N LEU A 9 -17.24 0.47 31.01
CA LEU A 9 -17.06 -0.82 30.32
C LEU A 9 -18.42 -1.37 29.86
N ASP A 10 -19.42 -1.34 30.73
CA ASP A 10 -20.76 -1.86 30.44
C ASP A 10 -21.46 -1.06 29.32
N ASN A 11 -21.21 0.26 29.24
CA ASN A 11 -21.74 1.11 28.16
C ASN A 11 -21.07 0.85 26.82
N ILE A 12 -19.77 0.50 26.82
CA ILE A 12 -19.04 0.17 25.61
C ILE A 12 -19.55 -1.16 25.04
N GLU A 13 -19.72 -2.17 25.89
CA GLU A 13 -20.25 -3.49 25.47
C GLU A 13 -21.71 -3.40 24.99
N ARG A 14 -22.60 -2.67 25.68
CA ARG A 14 -24.01 -2.54 25.27
C ARG A 14 -24.20 -1.87 23.91
N ASN A 15 -23.28 -1.00 23.51
CA ASN A 15 -23.37 -0.27 22.24
C ASN A 15 -22.52 -0.90 21.14
N GLY A 16 -22.09 -2.16 21.30
CA GLY A 16 -21.35 -2.91 20.29
C GLY A 16 -19.88 -2.51 20.14
N GLY A 17 -19.34 -1.76 21.10
CA GLY A 17 -17.91 -1.48 21.19
C GLY A 17 -17.17 -2.69 21.75
N VAL A 18 -16.07 -3.08 21.11
CA VAL A 18 -15.21 -4.18 21.57
C VAL A 18 -13.92 -3.60 22.14
N ILE A 19 -13.66 -3.85 23.43
CA ILE A 19 -12.37 -3.55 24.06
C ILE A 19 -11.42 -4.70 23.73
N VAL A 20 -10.59 -4.54 22.71
CA VAL A 20 -9.51 -5.49 22.39
C VAL A 20 -8.21 -5.00 23.00
N GLY A 21 -7.88 -5.55 24.16
CA GLY A 21 -6.59 -5.33 24.82
C GLY A 21 -6.65 -5.50 26.33
N LYS A 22 -6.71 -6.75 26.81
CA LYS A 22 -6.18 -7.08 28.15
C LYS A 22 -4.67 -7.27 28.02
N GLY A 23 -3.98 -6.24 27.53
CA GLY A 23 -2.54 -6.25 27.37
C GLY A 23 -1.89 -5.93 28.71
N ASN A 24 -0.89 -6.73 29.11
CA ASN A 24 -0.01 -6.43 30.25
C ASN A 24 0.93 -5.23 30.00
N GLY A 25 0.69 -4.44 28.95
CA GLY A 25 1.44 -3.22 28.68
C GLY A 25 1.03 -2.14 29.67
N LYS A 26 1.96 -1.72 30.53
CA LYS A 26 1.83 -0.44 31.22
C LYS A 26 1.72 0.64 30.15
N PHE A 27 0.58 1.33 30.08
CA PHE A 27 0.52 2.64 29.44
C PHE A 27 1.57 3.52 30.12
N VAL A 28 2.73 3.69 29.49
CA VAL A 28 3.79 4.54 29.99
C VAL A 28 3.50 5.97 29.54
N GLY A 29 3.18 6.82 30.52
CA GLY A 29 3.40 8.27 30.44
C GLY A 29 2.42 9.08 29.59
N SER A 30 1.45 9.70 30.29
CA SER A 30 1.17 11.14 30.21
C SER A 30 1.03 11.82 28.83
N VAL A 31 0.32 11.21 27.87
CA VAL A 31 -0.19 11.98 26.72
C VAL A 31 -1.70 12.06 26.82
N GLU A 32 -2.20 13.27 27.08
CA GLU A 32 -3.63 13.56 27.05
C GLU A 32 -4.10 13.42 25.60
N ILE A 33 -4.92 12.41 25.33
CA ILE A 33 -5.50 12.19 23.99
C ILE A 33 -6.57 13.27 23.78
N PRO A 34 -6.45 14.13 22.75
CA PRO A 34 -7.41 15.19 22.51
C PRO A 34 -8.84 14.65 22.45
N LYS A 35 -9.78 15.36 23.08
CA LYS A 35 -11.20 15.04 22.97
C LYS A 35 -11.58 14.97 21.48
N ARG A 36 -12.24 13.87 21.08
CA ARG A 36 -12.61 13.49 19.70
C ARG A 36 -11.51 12.85 18.84
N THR A 37 -10.40 12.41 19.43
CA THR A 37 -9.45 11.56 18.71
C THR A 37 -10.11 10.23 18.37
N ARG A 38 -10.27 9.94 17.08
CA ARG A 38 -10.73 8.65 16.58
C ARG A 38 -9.55 7.68 16.64
N ILE A 39 -9.62 6.71 17.55
CA ILE A 39 -8.66 5.60 17.63
C ILE A 39 -9.27 4.44 16.87
N ASP A 40 -8.92 4.30 15.59
CA ASP A 40 -9.30 3.12 14.81
C ASP A 40 -8.35 1.98 15.19
N VAL A 41 -8.86 1.00 15.94
CA VAL A 41 -8.18 -0.30 16.04
C VAL A 41 -8.35 -0.96 14.68
N ILE A 42 -7.27 -1.03 13.89
CA ILE A 42 -7.24 -1.79 12.62
C ILE A 42 -7.29 -3.27 12.99
N ASN A 43 -8.48 -3.75 13.33
CA ASN A 43 -8.74 -5.14 13.57
C ASN A 43 -8.73 -5.84 12.20
N SER A 44 -8.01 -6.96 12.09
CA SER A 44 -8.01 -7.87 10.93
C SER A 44 -9.41 -8.42 10.58
N SER A 45 -10.43 -8.02 11.35
CA SER A 45 -11.85 -8.29 11.19
C SER A 45 -12.60 -7.34 10.23
N ASN A 46 -11.97 -6.28 9.68
CA ASN A 46 -12.66 -5.43 8.69
C ASN A 46 -12.92 -6.25 7.39
N PRO A 47 -14.20 -6.52 7.04
CA PRO A 47 -14.52 -7.38 5.91
C PRO A 47 -14.02 -6.81 4.58
N LYS A 48 -13.91 -5.48 4.43
CA LYS A 48 -13.39 -4.86 3.20
C LYS A 48 -11.87 -5.12 3.04
N ILE A 49 -11.11 -5.02 4.13
CA ILE A 49 -9.66 -5.32 4.14
C ILE A 49 -9.43 -6.81 3.88
N LYS A 50 -10.21 -7.68 4.52
CA LYS A 50 -10.15 -9.12 4.27
C LYS A 50 -10.43 -9.44 2.80
N ASN A 51 -11.48 -8.85 2.23
CA ASN A 51 -11.83 -9.04 0.82
C ASN A 51 -10.71 -8.54 -0.10
N PHE A 52 -10.14 -7.37 0.17
CA PHE A 52 -8.99 -6.87 -0.59
C PHE A 52 -7.80 -7.84 -0.58
N LYS A 53 -7.43 -8.40 0.59
CA LYS A 53 -6.37 -9.40 0.69
C LYS A 53 -6.69 -10.66 -0.11
N MET A 54 -7.92 -11.17 -0.02
CA MET A 54 -8.36 -12.32 -0.83
C MET A 54 -8.29 -12.03 -2.33
N GLU A 55 -8.61 -10.81 -2.77
CA GLU A 55 -8.47 -10.41 -4.18
C GLU A 55 -7.00 -10.35 -4.62
N LEU A 56 -6.07 -9.93 -3.75
CA LEU A 56 -4.63 -9.97 -4.03
C LEU A 56 -4.08 -11.39 -4.12
N GLU A 57 -4.62 -12.32 -3.32
CA GLU A 57 -4.22 -13.73 -3.36
C GLU A 57 -4.64 -14.43 -4.66
N LYS A 58 -5.70 -13.96 -5.33
CA LYS A 58 -6.13 -14.47 -6.64
C LYS A 58 -5.21 -14.05 -7.79
N ILE A 59 -4.34 -13.07 -7.58
CA ILE A 59 -3.42 -12.60 -8.62
C ILE A 59 -2.34 -13.66 -8.80
N GLN A 60 -2.23 -14.19 -10.01
CA GLN A 60 -1.17 -15.13 -10.35
C GLN A 60 0.18 -14.45 -10.18
N ARG A 61 1.04 -15.07 -9.36
CA ARG A 61 2.43 -14.67 -9.17
C ARG A 61 3.31 -15.54 -10.06
N ALA A 62 4.39 -14.97 -10.56
CA ALA A 62 5.42 -15.76 -11.24
C ALA A 62 5.96 -16.82 -10.28
N ASP A 63 6.11 -18.04 -10.77
CA ASP A 63 6.64 -19.15 -9.98
C ASP A 63 8.17 -19.17 -10.12
N MET A 64 8.84 -18.46 -9.22
CA MET A 64 10.29 -18.36 -9.22
C MET A 64 10.91 -19.29 -8.18
N SER A 65 11.88 -20.09 -8.59
CA SER A 65 12.69 -20.87 -7.65
C SER A 65 13.38 -19.96 -6.64
N ARG A 66 13.51 -20.41 -5.38
CA ARG A 66 14.22 -19.64 -4.33
C ARG A 66 15.63 -19.25 -4.76
N LYS A 67 16.33 -20.11 -5.49
CA LYS A 67 17.67 -19.83 -6.03
C LYS A 67 17.71 -18.56 -6.91
N ILE A 68 16.68 -18.36 -7.75
CA ILE A 68 16.58 -17.16 -8.59
C ILE A 68 16.30 -15.93 -7.72
N VAL A 69 15.35 -16.05 -6.78
CA VAL A 69 14.99 -14.96 -5.86
C VAL A 69 16.19 -14.52 -5.02
N ASP A 70 16.88 -15.46 -4.39
CA ASP A 70 18.06 -15.20 -3.57
C ASP A 70 19.18 -14.55 -4.39
N GLY A 71 19.40 -15.04 -5.62
CA GLY A 71 20.36 -14.45 -6.55
C GLY A 71 20.04 -12.99 -6.87
N LEU A 72 18.78 -12.66 -7.17
CA LEU A 72 18.34 -11.29 -7.46
C LEU A 72 18.50 -10.35 -6.26
N ILE A 73 18.15 -10.82 -5.05
CA ILE A 73 18.28 -10.03 -3.81
C ILE A 73 19.76 -9.76 -3.50
N SER A 74 20.64 -10.74 -3.72
CA SER A 74 22.09 -10.58 -3.50
C SER A 74 22.80 -9.75 -4.57
N THR A 75 22.18 -9.56 -5.73
CA THR A 75 22.79 -8.80 -6.83
C THR A 75 22.63 -7.31 -6.58
N GLU A 76 23.77 -6.60 -6.61
CA GLU A 76 23.82 -5.16 -6.42
C GLU A 76 22.96 -4.40 -7.45
N LYS A 77 22.40 -3.28 -7.01
CA LYS A 77 21.67 -2.37 -7.89
C LYS A 77 22.59 -1.90 -9.02
N GLY A 78 22.10 -1.96 -10.25
CA GLY A 78 22.86 -1.71 -11.48
C GLY A 78 23.35 -2.97 -12.18
N GLN A 79 23.43 -4.10 -11.46
CA GLN A 79 23.87 -5.39 -11.98
C GLN A 79 22.72 -6.42 -12.07
N ARG A 80 21.51 -6.08 -11.59
CA ARG A 80 20.37 -7.00 -11.61
C ARG A 80 19.99 -7.33 -13.05
N LEU A 81 19.70 -8.60 -13.31
CA LEU A 81 19.38 -9.10 -14.65
C LEU A 81 18.06 -8.52 -15.16
N ASP A 82 17.94 -8.43 -16.48
CA ASP A 82 16.65 -8.12 -17.11
C ASP A 82 15.61 -9.21 -16.78
N PRO A 83 14.35 -8.86 -16.48
CA PRO A 83 13.29 -9.82 -16.16
C PRO A 83 13.12 -10.95 -17.18
N SER A 84 13.34 -10.69 -18.47
CA SER A 84 13.25 -11.72 -19.52
C SER A 84 14.30 -12.83 -19.41
N ARG A 85 15.33 -12.65 -18.55
CA ARG A 85 16.37 -13.67 -18.30
C ARG A 85 15.93 -14.73 -17.29
N TYR A 86 14.91 -14.46 -16.49
CA TYR A 86 14.47 -15.36 -15.42
C TYR A 86 12.96 -15.51 -15.30
N LEU A 87 12.17 -14.74 -16.05
CA LEU A 87 10.74 -14.91 -16.24
C LEU A 87 10.45 -15.34 -17.67
N SER A 88 9.45 -16.20 -17.85
CA SER A 88 8.95 -16.55 -19.18
C SER A 88 8.20 -15.37 -19.82
N HIS A 89 8.13 -15.36 -21.14
CA HIS A 89 7.35 -14.36 -21.87
C HIS A 89 5.88 -14.36 -21.44
N GLN A 90 5.30 -15.54 -21.20
CA GLN A 90 3.91 -15.68 -20.77
C GLN A 90 3.67 -15.09 -19.37
N GLU A 91 4.60 -15.26 -18.42
CA GLU A 91 4.50 -14.65 -17.09
C GLU A 91 4.57 -13.13 -17.16
N ILE A 92 5.50 -12.59 -17.97
CA ILE A 92 5.63 -11.15 -18.19
C ILE A 92 4.35 -10.60 -18.82
N GLU A 93 3.85 -11.23 -19.89
CA GLU A 93 2.64 -10.78 -20.58
C GLU A 93 1.41 -10.85 -19.67
N THR A 94 1.25 -11.94 -18.90
CA THR A 94 0.17 -12.11 -17.94
C THR A 94 0.20 -10.99 -16.90
N HIS A 95 1.38 -10.64 -16.39
CA HIS A 95 1.53 -9.55 -15.44
C HIS A 95 1.18 -8.19 -16.07
N LEU A 96 1.74 -7.86 -17.23
CA LEU A 96 1.53 -6.57 -17.90
C LEU A 96 0.07 -6.40 -18.35
N ASN A 97 -0.62 -7.50 -18.69
CA ASN A 97 -2.04 -7.47 -19.06
C ASN A 97 -2.96 -6.98 -17.93
N MET A 98 -2.53 -7.04 -16.67
CA MET A 98 -3.29 -6.44 -15.56
C MET A 98 -3.41 -4.91 -15.66
N PHE A 99 -2.48 -4.26 -16.36
CA PHE A 99 -2.36 -2.81 -16.45
C PHE A 99 -3.08 -2.22 -17.69
N LYS A 100 -3.55 -3.07 -18.62
CA LYS A 100 -4.11 -2.64 -19.91
C LYS A 100 -5.35 -1.75 -19.79
N ASP A 101 -6.15 -1.97 -18.74
CA ASP A 101 -7.39 -1.23 -18.47
C ASP A 101 -7.14 0.04 -17.64
N GLY A 102 -5.87 0.40 -17.46
CA GLY A 102 -5.43 1.64 -16.86
C GLY A 102 -4.48 1.43 -15.69
N VAL A 103 -3.68 2.47 -15.45
CA VAL A 103 -2.70 2.49 -14.37
C VAL A 103 -2.88 3.71 -13.48
N VAL A 104 -2.50 3.54 -12.22
CA VAL A 104 -2.58 4.58 -11.20
C VAL A 104 -1.22 4.75 -10.55
N LYS A 105 -0.82 6.00 -10.35
CA LYS A 105 0.23 6.37 -9.40
C LYS A 105 -0.42 7.15 -8.27
N VAL A 106 -0.25 6.68 -7.04
CA VAL A 106 -0.60 7.44 -5.83
C VAL A 106 0.67 8.13 -5.32
N ILE A 107 0.57 9.39 -4.94
CA ILE A 107 1.72 10.21 -4.53
C ILE A 107 1.27 11.24 -3.49
N SER A 108 2.17 11.65 -2.59
CA SER A 108 1.92 12.78 -1.71
C SER A 108 1.85 14.09 -2.50
N LYS A 109 1.17 15.10 -1.95
CA LYS A 109 1.14 16.45 -2.54
C LYS A 109 2.53 17.05 -2.68
N GLU A 110 3.39 16.85 -1.69
CA GLU A 110 4.79 17.28 -1.73
C GLU A 110 5.56 16.57 -2.84
N GLY A 111 5.45 15.24 -2.95
CA GLY A 111 6.11 14.46 -3.99
C GLY A 111 5.64 14.86 -5.39
N PHE A 112 4.37 15.17 -5.56
CA PHE A 112 3.84 15.70 -6.82
C PHE A 112 4.46 17.05 -7.18
N ASN A 113 4.45 18.01 -6.24
CA ASN A 113 5.03 19.33 -6.47
C ASN A 113 6.52 19.24 -6.80
N LYS A 114 7.26 18.43 -6.03
CA LYS A 114 8.68 18.16 -6.28
C LYS A 114 8.90 17.62 -7.68
N SER A 115 8.10 16.63 -8.10
CA SER A 115 8.19 16.07 -9.43
C SER A 115 7.93 17.11 -10.53
N VAL A 116 6.88 17.93 -10.39
CA VAL A 116 6.56 18.96 -11.38
C VAL A 116 7.71 19.96 -11.52
N MET A 117 8.34 20.34 -10.40
CA MET A 117 9.50 21.24 -10.39
C MET A 117 10.75 20.60 -10.99
N GLU A 118 11.09 19.37 -10.60
CA GLU A 118 12.33 18.70 -11.00
C GLU A 118 12.31 18.22 -12.46
N PHE A 119 11.15 17.83 -12.97
CA PHE A 119 11.03 17.19 -14.29
C PHE A 119 10.26 18.05 -15.30
N GLY A 120 10.24 19.37 -15.09
CA GLY A 120 9.73 20.35 -16.06
C GLY A 120 8.25 20.14 -16.40
N GLY A 121 7.43 19.85 -15.39
CA GLY A 121 6.01 19.54 -15.57
C GLY A 121 5.68 18.07 -15.78
N ASN A 122 6.69 17.21 -15.95
CA ASN A 122 6.47 15.77 -16.00
C ASN A 122 6.31 15.18 -14.60
N ILE A 123 5.56 14.09 -14.53
CA ILE A 123 5.60 13.23 -13.37
C ILE A 123 6.81 12.32 -13.58
N GLY A 124 7.92 12.62 -12.86
CA GLY A 124 9.25 12.01 -12.73
C GLY A 124 10.13 11.80 -13.98
N PRO A 125 11.19 10.98 -13.85
CA PRO A 125 12.25 10.90 -14.85
C PRO A 125 11.81 10.14 -16.11
N GLU A 126 12.51 10.40 -17.22
CA GLU A 126 12.28 9.71 -18.51
C GLU A 126 12.40 8.18 -18.43
N LYS A 127 13.20 7.68 -17.48
CA LYS A 127 13.43 6.23 -17.27
C LYS A 127 12.19 5.46 -16.80
N GLY A 128 11.12 6.16 -16.44
CA GLY A 128 9.82 5.59 -16.13
C GLY A 128 9.43 5.66 -14.66
N HIS A 129 8.26 5.08 -14.35
CA HIS A 129 7.61 5.16 -13.05
C HIS A 129 7.02 3.85 -12.60
N TYR A 130 7.05 3.65 -11.29
CA TYR A 130 6.20 2.67 -10.64
C TYR A 130 4.76 3.14 -10.66
N VAL A 131 3.90 2.26 -11.15
CA VAL A 131 2.45 2.40 -11.23
C VAL A 131 1.80 1.09 -10.79
N MET A 132 0.51 1.13 -10.48
CA MET A 132 -0.27 -0.05 -10.14
C MET A 132 -1.45 -0.21 -11.11
N PRO A 133 -1.99 -1.43 -11.28
CA PRO A 133 -3.22 -1.64 -12.02
C PRO A 133 -4.37 -0.86 -11.39
N LYS A 134 -5.18 -0.19 -12.21
CA LYS A 134 -6.30 0.62 -11.72
C LYS A 134 -7.26 -0.16 -10.82
N PHE A 135 -7.61 -1.39 -11.21
CA PHE A 135 -8.54 -2.20 -10.45
C PHE A 135 -8.03 -2.57 -9.05
N ILE A 136 -6.71 -2.65 -8.85
CA ILE A 136 -6.10 -2.86 -7.53
C ILE A 136 -6.23 -1.61 -6.68
N TYR A 137 -5.92 -0.45 -7.27
CA TYR A 137 -6.06 0.84 -6.59
C TYR A 137 -7.49 1.09 -6.13
N ASP A 138 -8.47 0.89 -7.02
CA ASP A 138 -9.89 1.12 -6.71
C ASP A 138 -10.36 0.25 -5.52
N LYS A 139 -9.94 -1.02 -5.49
CA LYS A 139 -10.25 -1.93 -4.37
C LYS A 139 -9.54 -1.51 -3.08
N ALA A 140 -8.30 -1.03 -3.15
CA ALA A 140 -7.56 -0.54 -1.99
C ALA A 140 -8.22 0.69 -1.37
N VAL A 141 -8.68 1.65 -2.20
CA VAL A 141 -9.43 2.83 -1.75
C VAL A 141 -10.76 2.46 -1.10
N LEU A 142 -11.49 1.52 -1.71
CA LEU A 142 -12.74 1.03 -1.12
C LEU A 142 -12.50 0.37 0.24
N ALA A 143 -11.42 -0.41 0.36
CA ALA A 143 -11.04 -1.09 1.59
C ALA A 143 -10.50 -0.15 2.67
N SER A 144 -9.83 0.94 2.28
CA SER A 144 -9.34 1.95 3.22
C SER A 144 -10.42 2.90 3.72
N ASP A 145 -11.61 2.89 3.12
CA ASP A 145 -12.69 3.83 3.42
C ASP A 145 -12.25 5.30 3.29
N GLY A 146 -11.30 5.55 2.37
CA GLY A 146 -10.69 6.87 2.17
C GLY A 146 -9.64 7.27 3.22
N ASN A 147 -9.32 6.40 4.19
CA ASN A 147 -8.28 6.69 5.18
C ASN A 147 -6.87 6.52 4.56
N PRO A 148 -6.04 7.59 4.48
CA PRO A 148 -4.73 7.52 3.85
C PRO A 148 -3.75 6.60 4.58
N ARG A 149 -3.85 6.44 5.91
CA ARG A 149 -2.99 5.55 6.69
C ARG A 149 -3.31 4.08 6.45
N VAL A 150 -4.59 3.76 6.30
CA VAL A 150 -5.00 2.41 5.90
C VAL A 150 -4.62 2.15 4.44
N LEU A 151 -4.77 3.14 3.56
CA LEU A 151 -4.36 3.02 2.16
C LEU A 151 -2.85 2.75 2.02
N GLU A 152 -2.01 3.45 2.79
CA GLU A 152 -0.56 3.19 2.86
C GLU A 152 -0.28 1.73 3.23
N GLU A 153 -0.89 1.23 4.31
CA GLU A 153 -0.72 -0.16 4.75
C GLU A 153 -1.16 -1.17 3.67
N LEU A 154 -2.32 -0.96 3.05
CA LEU A 154 -2.84 -1.85 2.01
C LEU A 154 -1.96 -1.88 0.75
N LEU A 155 -1.26 -0.79 0.47
CA LEU A 155 -0.35 -0.67 -0.66
C LEU A 155 1.11 -1.01 -0.31
N GLY A 156 1.39 -1.38 0.95
CA GLY A 156 2.73 -1.71 1.42
C GLY A 156 3.67 -0.49 1.48
N LEU A 157 3.12 0.69 1.73
CA LEU A 157 3.87 1.95 1.88
C LEU A 157 4.14 2.23 3.36
N ASP A 158 5.20 2.98 3.63
CA ASP A 158 5.50 3.46 4.98
C ASP A 158 4.37 4.37 5.50
N ARG A 159 4.10 4.28 6.80
CA ARG A 159 3.08 5.11 7.44
C ARG A 159 3.47 6.59 7.36
N GLY A 160 2.56 7.42 6.86
CA GLY A 160 2.76 8.86 6.62
C GLY A 160 3.32 9.20 5.23
N TYR A 161 3.73 8.21 4.44
CA TYR A 161 4.33 8.42 3.12
C TYR A 161 3.45 9.26 2.17
N LEU A 162 2.13 9.08 2.21
CA LEU A 162 1.19 9.78 1.34
C LEU A 162 0.72 11.14 1.90
N GLY A 163 1.01 11.43 3.18
CA GLY A 163 0.45 12.57 3.89
C GLY A 163 -1.06 12.44 4.11
N ASP A 164 -1.75 13.55 4.38
CA ASP A 164 -3.19 13.55 4.71
C ASP A 164 -4.10 13.72 3.51
N SER A 165 -3.54 14.10 2.35
CA SER A 165 -4.28 14.34 1.12
C SER A 165 -3.49 13.81 -0.07
N PRO A 166 -3.45 12.48 -0.26
CA PRO A 166 -2.80 11.87 -1.42
C PRO A 166 -3.41 12.37 -2.72
N LEU A 167 -2.57 12.47 -3.74
CA LEU A 167 -2.96 12.72 -5.12
C LEU A 167 -2.87 11.43 -5.91
N THR A 168 -3.70 11.32 -6.95
CA THR A 168 -3.66 10.21 -7.90
C THR A 168 -3.45 10.73 -9.31
N ILE A 169 -2.61 10.02 -10.05
CA ILE A 169 -2.42 10.22 -11.48
C ILE A 169 -2.96 8.96 -12.16
N ASN A 170 -4.02 9.14 -12.93
CA ASN A 170 -4.74 8.06 -13.60
C ASN A 170 -4.46 8.11 -15.10
N VAL A 171 -3.92 7.03 -15.65
CA VAL A 171 -3.66 6.91 -17.09
C VAL A 171 -4.49 5.77 -17.65
N LYS A 172 -5.48 6.08 -18.49
CA LYS A 172 -6.42 5.10 -19.05
C LYS A 172 -5.77 4.18 -20.09
N HIS A 173 -4.86 4.72 -20.89
CA HIS A 173 -4.20 4.00 -21.99
C HIS A 173 -2.68 4.10 -21.83
N PRO A 174 -2.10 3.31 -20.92
CA PRO A 174 -0.64 3.33 -20.71
C PRO A 174 0.08 2.86 -21.97
N LYS A 175 1.24 3.46 -22.24
CA LYS A 175 2.17 3.04 -23.29
C LYS A 175 3.50 2.67 -22.65
N ASN A 176 4.27 1.82 -23.32
CA ASN A 176 5.61 1.42 -22.90
C ASN A 176 5.67 0.79 -21.50
N LEU A 177 4.65 -0.01 -21.15
CA LEU A 177 4.66 -0.82 -19.93
C LEU A 177 5.78 -1.87 -20.02
N ARG A 178 6.51 -2.05 -18.92
CA ARG A 178 7.56 -3.05 -18.80
C ARG A 178 7.69 -3.51 -17.35
N MET A 179 8.25 -4.70 -17.17
CA MET A 179 8.66 -5.16 -15.84
C MET A 179 9.84 -4.32 -15.34
N PRO A 180 9.86 -3.93 -14.06
CA PRO A 180 11.04 -3.31 -13.47
C PRO A 180 12.15 -4.37 -13.30
N SER A 181 13.40 -3.97 -13.54
CA SER A 181 14.58 -4.82 -13.33
C SER A 181 15.12 -4.75 -11.90
N GLY A 182 14.73 -3.70 -11.16
CA GLY A 182 15.32 -3.34 -9.88
C GLY A 182 16.58 -2.46 -10.03
N ASN A 183 16.94 -2.05 -11.24
CA ASN A 183 18.02 -1.08 -11.49
C ASN A 183 17.51 0.36 -11.63
N GLU A 184 16.19 0.55 -11.62
CA GLU A 184 15.56 1.85 -11.78
C GLU A 184 15.76 2.76 -10.55
N PRO A 185 15.73 4.10 -10.73
CA PRO A 185 15.67 5.02 -9.60
C PRO A 185 14.51 4.68 -8.65
N GLY A 186 14.79 4.60 -7.35
CA GLY A 186 13.80 4.21 -6.33
C GLY A 186 13.62 2.71 -6.08
N ALA A 187 14.31 1.84 -6.83
CA ALA A 187 14.46 0.40 -6.53
C ALA A 187 15.47 0.11 -5.41
#